data_AF-A0A7T4E645-F1
#
_entry.id   AF-A0A7T4E645-F1
#
_cell.length_a   1.000
_cell.length_b   1.000
_cell.length_c   1.000
_cell.angle_alpha   90.00
_cell.angle_beta   90.00
_cell.angle_gamma   90.00
#
_symmetry.space_group_name_H-M   'P 1'
#
loop_
_entity.id
_entity.type
_entity.pdbx_description
1 polymer ?
#
loop_
_entity_poly.entity_id
_entity_poly.type
_entity_poly.pdbx_seq_one_letter_code
_entity_poly.pdbx_strand_id
1 'polypeptide(L)'
;MRRGVLAGLFCAPSGQQHEFRQSTICQLAQPDINHEVYGLPEYLAAFNAAWLNKSATLFWRKYYLNGSHAGFIMYLTDTVTETSYVDDIRAAMKDSKGPGNFRNLFVYAPGGKKDGMQIIPVSEVAARDDFFNIKNVSRDDVLAAHRVPPPLMGLVPSNSGGFGTPISAAQVFARNELEPLQAKFLGINDWLGHEVVRFKAYVIQGASE
;
A
#
# COMPACT_ATOMS: atom_id res chain seq x y z
N MET A 1 -20.35 -12.38 3.67
CA MET A 1 -20.76 -13.57 4.45
C MET A 1 -19.56 -14.50 4.59
N ARG A 2 -19.44 -15.20 5.71
CA ARG A 2 -18.40 -16.19 5.98
C ARG A 2 -19.01 -17.58 5.87
N ARG A 3 -18.49 -18.49 5.04
CA ARG A 3 -18.82 -19.92 5.08
C ARG A 3 -18.34 -20.56 6.39
N GLY A 4 -19.20 -21.38 7.01
CA GLY A 4 -18.87 -22.23 8.14
C GLY A 4 -18.19 -23.54 7.70
N VAL A 5 -17.66 -24.30 8.66
CA VAL A 5 -16.97 -25.58 8.39
C VAL A 5 -17.92 -26.61 7.78
N LEU A 6 -19.19 -26.60 8.20
CA LEU A 6 -20.25 -27.44 7.63
C LEU A 6 -20.80 -26.85 6.33
N ALA A 7 -21.02 -27.69 5.33
CA ALA A 7 -21.62 -27.29 4.06
C ALA A 7 -23.03 -26.70 4.27
N GLY A 8 -23.31 -25.54 3.67
CA GLY A 8 -24.61 -24.85 3.77
C GLY A 8 -24.72 -23.83 4.91
N LEU A 9 -23.78 -23.83 5.87
CA LEU A 9 -23.77 -22.84 6.95
C LEU A 9 -23.00 -21.58 6.54
N PHE A 10 -23.62 -20.41 6.71
CA PHE A 10 -22.95 -19.13 6.47
C PHE A 10 -23.21 -18.15 7.64
N CYS A 11 -22.24 -17.31 7.95
CA CYS A 11 -22.34 -16.28 8.99
C CYS A 11 -22.35 -14.89 8.34
N ALA A 12 -23.30 -14.06 8.73
CA ALA A 12 -23.31 -12.65 8.40
C ALA A 12 -22.17 -11.92 9.13
N PRO A 13 -21.69 -10.76 8.63
CA PRO A 13 -20.69 -9.94 9.31
C PRO A 13 -21.12 -9.50 10.72
N SER A 14 -22.43 -9.43 10.98
CA SER A 14 -23.04 -9.15 12.29
C SER A 14 -22.85 -10.27 13.32
N GLY A 15 -22.24 -11.39 12.94
CA GLY A 15 -22.08 -12.57 13.81
C GLY A 15 -23.32 -13.47 13.87
N GLN A 16 -24.43 -13.07 13.26
CA GLN A 16 -25.62 -13.90 13.14
C GLN A 16 -25.37 -15.04 12.15
N GLN A 17 -25.53 -16.28 12.62
CA GLN A 17 -25.46 -17.46 11.77
C GLN A 17 -26.76 -17.58 10.98
N HIS A 18 -26.64 -17.81 9.69
CA HIS A 18 -27.76 -18.08 8.80
C HIS A 18 -27.46 -19.35 8.00
N GLU A 19 -28.26 -20.38 8.25
CA GLU A 19 -28.17 -21.61 7.50
C GLU A 19 -28.93 -21.44 6.18
N PHE A 20 -28.22 -21.59 5.07
CA PHE A 20 -28.84 -21.64 3.76
C PHE A 20 -29.20 -23.07 3.43
N ARG A 21 -30.27 -23.24 2.64
CA ARG A 21 -30.58 -24.56 2.09
C ARG A 21 -29.37 -25.07 1.29
N GLN A 22 -29.10 -26.36 1.40
CA GLN A 22 -28.04 -26.98 0.60
C GLN A 22 -28.23 -26.68 -0.89
N SER A 23 -27.12 -26.48 -1.58
CA SER A 23 -27.07 -26.19 -3.02
C SER A 23 -27.78 -24.90 -3.47
N THR A 24 -28.03 -23.92 -2.57
CA THR A 24 -28.57 -22.61 -3.00
C THR A 24 -27.50 -21.53 -3.14
N ILE A 25 -26.27 -21.77 -2.70
CA ILE A 25 -25.15 -20.81 -2.80
C ILE A 25 -24.02 -21.44 -3.62
N CYS A 26 -23.61 -20.73 -4.67
CA CYS A 26 -22.38 -21.00 -5.40
C CYS A 26 -21.23 -20.21 -4.76
N GLN A 27 -20.16 -20.89 -4.36
CA GLN A 27 -18.94 -20.25 -3.88
C GLN A 27 -17.82 -20.46 -4.90
N LEU A 28 -17.42 -19.39 -5.59
CA LEU A 28 -16.19 -19.39 -6.38
C LEU A 28 -15.02 -19.02 -5.46
N ALA A 29 -14.13 -19.97 -5.24
CA ALA A 29 -12.91 -19.77 -4.46
C ALA A 29 -11.68 -19.72 -5.38
N GLN A 30 -10.73 -18.86 -5.04
CA GLN A 30 -9.38 -18.95 -5.59
C GLN A 30 -8.67 -20.19 -4.99
N PRO A 31 -7.72 -20.82 -5.71
CA PRO A 31 -7.00 -21.96 -5.17
C PRO A 31 -6.15 -21.53 -3.96
N ASP A 32 -6.19 -22.32 -2.89
CA ASP A 32 -5.28 -22.23 -1.75
C ASP A 32 -4.84 -23.64 -1.35
N ILE A 33 -3.59 -23.80 -0.96
CA ILE A 33 -3.01 -25.09 -0.55
C ILE A 33 -3.28 -25.34 0.93
N ASN A 34 -3.35 -24.28 1.74
CA ASN A 34 -3.40 -24.39 3.19
C ASN A 34 -4.84 -24.39 3.74
N HIS A 35 -5.82 -23.98 2.95
CA HIS A 35 -7.21 -23.82 3.36
C HIS A 35 -8.20 -24.36 2.34
N GLU A 36 -9.17 -25.13 2.82
CA GLU A 36 -10.25 -25.71 1.99
C GLU A 36 -11.53 -24.87 1.95
N VAL A 37 -11.72 -23.91 2.87
CA VAL A 37 -12.99 -23.18 3.02
C VAL A 37 -13.01 -21.87 2.23
N TYR A 38 -11.89 -21.16 2.13
CA TYR A 38 -11.78 -19.90 1.39
C TYR A 38 -10.57 -19.92 0.47
N GLY A 39 -10.70 -19.21 -0.64
CA GLY A 39 -9.55 -18.91 -1.48
C GLY A 39 -8.66 -17.82 -0.88
N LEU A 40 -7.40 -17.85 -1.27
CA LEU A 40 -6.40 -16.85 -0.89
C LEU A 40 -6.31 -15.76 -1.97
N PRO A 41 -6.56 -14.48 -1.63
CA PRO A 41 -6.42 -13.40 -2.60
C PRO A 41 -4.98 -13.22 -3.07
N GLU A 42 -4.76 -13.20 -4.38
CA GLU A 42 -3.43 -13.06 -5.00
C GLU A 42 -2.69 -11.77 -4.57
N TYR A 43 -3.41 -10.67 -4.34
CA TYR A 43 -2.82 -9.40 -3.92
C TYR A 43 -2.24 -9.43 -2.48
N LEU A 44 -2.53 -10.47 -1.70
CA LEU A 44 -2.07 -10.55 -0.30
C LEU A 44 -0.54 -10.53 -0.20
N ALA A 45 0.17 -11.06 -1.20
CA ALA A 45 1.63 -11.04 -1.26
C ALA A 45 2.21 -9.61 -1.31
N ALA A 46 1.51 -8.65 -1.93
CA ALA A 46 1.94 -7.27 -2.06
C ALA A 46 1.44 -6.34 -0.95
N PHE A 47 0.82 -6.88 0.10
CA PHE A 47 0.20 -6.04 1.14
C PHE A 47 1.23 -5.18 1.90
N ASN A 48 2.40 -5.75 2.18
CA ASN A 48 3.51 -5.01 2.80
C ASN A 48 4.02 -3.89 1.89
N ALA A 49 4.13 -4.14 0.58
CA ALA A 49 4.52 -3.12 -0.39
C ALA A 49 3.48 -1.99 -0.46
N ALA A 50 2.19 -2.31 -0.53
CA ALA A 50 1.11 -1.33 -0.54
C ALA A 50 1.09 -0.46 0.74
N TRP A 51 1.30 -1.07 1.91
CA TRP A 51 1.40 -0.34 3.17
C TRP A 51 2.62 0.54 3.27
N LEU A 52 3.77 0.06 2.81
CA LEU A 52 5.00 0.86 2.75
C LEU A 52 4.81 2.07 1.82
N ASN A 53 4.19 1.85 0.66
CA ASN A 53 3.87 2.89 -0.31
C ASN A 53 2.94 3.96 0.28
N LYS A 54 1.88 3.52 0.99
CA LYS A 54 0.95 4.40 1.72
C LYS A 54 1.65 5.20 2.81
N SER A 55 2.52 4.54 3.58
CA SER A 55 3.25 5.17 4.69
C SER A 55 4.22 6.23 4.16
N ALA A 56 4.93 5.96 3.07
CA ALA A 56 5.79 6.93 2.40
C ALA A 56 5.00 8.15 1.88
N THR A 57 3.83 7.95 1.28
CA THR A 57 2.97 9.07 0.87
C THR A 57 2.47 9.89 2.06
N LEU A 58 2.06 9.24 3.14
CA LEU A 58 1.61 9.94 4.36
C LEU A 58 2.76 10.71 5.03
N PHE A 59 3.97 10.18 5.01
CA PHE A 59 5.16 10.87 5.49
C PHE A 59 5.36 12.18 4.74
N TRP A 60 5.41 12.15 3.39
CA TRP A 60 5.60 13.34 2.58
C TRP A 60 4.48 14.36 2.76
N ARG A 61 3.23 13.93 2.83
CA ARG A 61 2.11 14.84 3.10
C ARG A 61 2.28 15.56 4.44
N LYS A 62 2.65 14.83 5.49
CA LYS A 62 2.90 15.42 6.82
C LYS A 62 4.14 16.31 6.83
N TYR A 63 5.18 15.93 6.09
CA TYR A 63 6.41 16.69 5.93
C TYR A 63 6.14 18.06 5.30
N TYR A 64 5.37 18.10 4.19
CA TYR A 64 4.98 19.35 3.54
C TYR A 64 4.06 20.21 4.42
N LEU A 65 3.09 19.61 5.12
CA LEU A 65 2.23 20.35 6.06
C LEU A 65 3.01 21.00 7.21
N ASN A 66 4.16 20.44 7.57
CA ASN A 66 5.06 20.96 8.60
C ASN A 66 6.11 21.95 8.07
N GLY A 67 5.98 22.45 6.84
CA GLY A 67 6.92 23.41 6.25
C GLY A 67 8.23 22.80 5.79
N SER A 68 8.25 21.50 5.45
CA SER A 68 9.46 20.78 5.01
C SER A 68 10.56 20.76 6.08
N HIS A 69 10.16 20.50 7.32
CA HIS A 69 11.07 20.29 8.43
C HIS A 69 10.78 18.94 9.12
N ALA A 70 11.69 17.98 8.96
CA ALA A 70 11.80 16.85 9.86
C ALA A 70 12.51 17.35 11.11
N GLY A 71 11.87 17.23 12.28
CA GLY A 71 12.33 17.86 13.52
C GLY A 71 13.82 17.68 13.84
N PHE A 72 14.36 18.56 14.68
CA PHE A 72 15.80 18.60 15.00
C PHE A 72 16.06 18.26 16.46
N ILE A 73 17.30 17.87 16.76
CA ILE A 73 17.79 17.70 18.13
C ILE A 73 18.57 18.96 18.50
N MET A 74 18.10 19.70 19.51
CA MET A 74 18.86 20.81 20.08
C MET A 74 19.65 20.28 21.28
N TYR A 75 20.98 20.39 21.18
CA TYR A 75 21.94 19.97 22.20
C TYR A 75 22.52 21.22 22.86
N LEU A 76 22.28 21.38 24.16
CA LEU A 76 22.77 22.51 24.95
C LEU A 76 23.80 21.98 25.96
N THR A 77 25.06 22.41 25.81
CA THR A 77 26.17 22.01 26.68
C THR A 77 26.65 23.11 27.60
N ASP A 78 26.27 24.36 27.30
CA ASP A 78 26.68 25.51 28.09
C ASP A 78 26.11 25.43 29.51
N THR A 79 26.91 25.83 30.49
CA THR A 79 26.52 25.81 31.90
C THR A 79 25.58 26.98 32.16
N VAL A 80 24.29 26.79 31.87
CA VAL A 80 23.27 27.79 32.16
C VAL A 80 23.07 27.85 33.68
N THR A 81 23.29 29.03 34.26
CA THR A 81 23.26 29.26 35.71
C THR A 81 21.83 29.30 36.26
N GLU A 82 20.85 29.62 35.40
CA GLU A 82 19.42 29.67 35.74
C GLU A 82 18.62 28.55 35.06
N THR A 83 17.96 27.72 35.86
CA THR A 83 17.09 26.64 35.39
C THR A 83 15.83 27.15 34.68
N SER A 84 15.34 28.35 35.00
CA SER A 84 14.18 29.00 34.36
C SER A 84 14.36 29.17 32.86
N TYR A 85 15.54 29.62 32.42
CA TYR A 85 15.86 29.82 31.00
C TYR A 85 15.83 28.50 30.21
N VAL A 86 16.27 27.40 30.81
CA VAL A 86 16.23 26.07 30.18
C VAL A 86 14.79 25.59 30.02
N ASP A 87 13.93 25.87 30.99
CA ASP A 87 12.51 25.54 30.93
C ASP A 87 11.74 26.42 29.93
N ASP A 88 12.11 27.70 29.79
CA ASP A 88 11.55 28.60 28.78
C ASP A 88 11.92 28.17 27.36
N ILE A 89 13.18 27.78 27.13
CA ILE A 89 13.62 27.23 25.83
C ILE A 89 12.90 25.92 25.53
N ARG A 90 12.73 25.05 26.53
CA ARG A 90 11.98 23.80 26.41
C ARG A 90 10.49 24.05 26.09
N ALA A 91 9.88 25.05 26.73
CA ALA A 91 8.49 25.44 26.48
C ALA A 91 8.32 26.02 25.07
N ALA A 92 9.18 26.96 24.68
CA ALA A 92 9.19 27.53 23.33
C ALA A 92 9.39 26.45 22.25
N MET A 93 10.24 25.45 22.49
CA MET A 93 10.40 24.30 21.59
C MET A 93 9.16 23.42 21.51
N LYS A 94 8.45 23.23 22.63
CA LYS A 94 7.23 22.43 22.70
C LYS A 94 6.06 23.13 22.00
N ASP A 95 6.04 24.46 22.02
CA ASP A 95 5.01 25.31 21.43
C ASP A 95 5.28 25.63 19.95
N SER A 96 6.55 25.62 19.51
CA SER A 96 6.99 25.67 18.10
C SER A 96 6.63 24.41 17.29
N LYS A 97 5.68 23.61 17.76
CA LYS A 97 5.15 22.48 17.00
C LYS A 97 4.40 22.99 15.78
N GLY A 98 4.98 22.79 14.60
CA GLY A 98 4.22 22.76 13.36
C GLY A 98 3.10 21.69 13.42
N PRO A 99 2.05 21.81 12.59
CA PRO A 99 0.87 20.93 12.65
C PRO A 99 1.17 19.49 12.17
N GLY A 100 1.79 18.64 13.01
CA GLY A 100 2.05 17.26 12.60
C GLY A 100 2.98 16.40 13.47
N ASN A 101 3.28 15.20 12.96
CA ASN A 101 3.84 14.03 13.66
C ASN A 101 5.35 14.09 14.03
N PHE A 102 6.11 15.11 13.63
CA PHE A 102 7.54 15.18 13.90
C PHE A 102 7.81 15.85 15.25
N ARG A 103 8.66 15.26 16.09
CA ARG A 103 8.98 15.76 17.43
C ARG A 103 10.40 16.32 17.45
N ASN A 104 10.56 17.55 17.92
CA ASN A 104 11.87 18.10 18.26
C ASN A 104 12.33 17.50 19.59
N LEU A 105 13.62 17.22 19.73
CA LEU A 105 14.21 16.70 20.97
C LEU A 105 15.17 17.74 21.54
N PHE A 106 15.02 18.02 22.83
CA PHE A 106 15.91 18.91 23.57
C PHE A 106 16.75 18.08 24.53
N VAL A 107 18.08 18.21 24.45
CA VAL A 107 19.04 17.50 25.31
C VAL A 107 19.92 18.53 25.99
N TYR A 108 19.88 18.55 27.32
CA TYR A 108 20.72 19.41 28.16
C TYR A 108 21.81 18.59 28.84
N ALA A 109 23.07 18.90 28.56
CA ALA A 109 24.25 18.18 29.05
C ALA A 109 25.33 19.18 29.50
N PRO A 110 25.20 19.80 30.69
CA PRO A 110 26.10 20.85 31.15
C PRO A 110 27.54 20.34 31.28
N GLY A 111 28.50 21.07 30.70
CA GLY A 111 29.92 20.72 30.73
C GLY A 111 30.38 19.70 29.67
N GLY A 112 29.52 19.34 28.71
CA GLY A 112 29.90 18.54 27.54
C GLY A 112 30.83 19.31 26.58
N LYS A 113 31.79 18.62 25.93
CA LYS A 113 32.66 19.23 24.91
C LYS A 113 32.04 19.17 23.50
N LYS A 114 32.40 20.19 22.70
CA LYS A 114 31.92 20.66 21.38
C LYS A 114 30.64 21.50 21.44
N ASP A 115 30.85 22.80 21.15
CA ASP A 115 29.96 23.97 21.02
C ASP A 115 28.80 24.11 22.01
N GLY A 116 28.71 25.27 22.69
CA GLY A 116 27.75 25.55 23.77
C GLY A 116 26.28 25.28 23.42
N MET A 117 25.91 25.46 22.15
CA MET A 117 24.59 25.14 21.61
C MET A 117 24.74 24.59 20.19
N GLN A 118 24.15 23.43 19.91
CA GLN A 118 24.14 22.80 18.60
C GLN A 118 22.72 22.40 18.20
N ILE A 119 22.38 22.68 16.94
CA ILE A 119 21.20 22.12 16.29
C ILE A 119 21.69 20.98 15.40
N ILE A 120 21.36 19.75 15.79
CA ILE A 120 21.65 18.54 15.02
C ILE A 120 20.39 18.24 14.20
N PRO A 121 20.41 18.45 12.88
CA PRO A 121 19.29 18.06 12.03
C PRO A 121 19.16 16.54 12.08
N VAL A 122 17.94 16.02 12.26
CA VAL A 122 17.66 14.59 12.11
C VAL A 122 17.64 14.31 10.60
N SER A 123 18.84 14.22 10.02
CA SER A 123 19.17 13.71 8.69
C SER A 123 18.05 13.76 7.64
N GLU A 124 17.75 14.94 7.12
CA GLU A 124 16.80 15.14 6.00
C GLU A 124 17.37 14.68 4.64
N VAL A 125 18.70 14.69 4.48
CA VAL A 125 19.33 14.69 3.15
C VAL A 125 19.63 13.28 2.63
N ALA A 126 19.99 12.32 3.49
CA ALA A 126 20.31 10.94 3.06
C ALA A 126 19.05 10.09 2.81
N ALA A 127 17.97 10.32 3.57
CA ALA A 127 16.75 9.52 3.44
C ALA A 127 15.91 9.89 2.20
N ARG A 128 16.09 11.12 1.66
CA ARG A 128 15.26 11.64 0.56
C ARG A 128 15.36 10.78 -0.71
N ASP A 129 16.56 10.31 -1.03
CA ASP A 129 16.83 9.51 -2.23
C ASP A 129 16.29 8.08 -2.10
N ASP A 130 16.36 7.50 -0.89
CA ASP A 130 15.82 6.16 -0.63
C ASP A 130 14.28 6.12 -0.67
N PHE A 131 13.58 7.18 -0.29
CA PHE A 131 12.11 7.19 -0.34
C PHE A 131 11.55 7.10 -1.76
N PHE A 132 12.19 7.73 -2.74
CA PHE A 132 11.78 7.62 -4.14
C PHE A 132 11.99 6.19 -4.64
N ASN A 133 13.12 5.57 -4.29
CA ASN A 133 13.41 4.18 -4.61
C ASN A 133 12.38 3.23 -3.97
N ILE A 134 12.08 3.42 -2.69
CA ILE A 134 11.04 2.65 -1.98
C ILE A 134 9.69 2.78 -2.68
N LYS A 135 9.31 3.98 -3.14
CA LYS A 135 8.04 4.20 -3.87
C LYS A 135 8.01 3.49 -5.21
N ASN A 136 9.13 3.45 -5.94
CA ASN A 136 9.20 2.74 -7.23
C ASN A 136 9.16 1.23 -7.04
N VAL A 137 9.97 0.68 -6.11
CA VAL A 137 9.98 -0.76 -5.81
C VAL A 137 8.61 -1.22 -5.33
N SER A 138 8.03 -0.51 -4.34
CA SER A 138 6.70 -0.87 -3.83
C SER A 138 5.58 -0.69 -4.86
N ARG A 139 5.72 0.23 -5.82
CA ARG A 139 4.80 0.32 -6.96
C ARG A 139 4.91 -0.95 -7.80
N ASP A 140 6.12 -1.32 -8.19
CA ASP A 140 6.37 -2.43 -9.10
C ASP A 140 5.94 -3.78 -8.47
N ASP A 141 6.13 -3.97 -7.15
CA ASP A 141 5.61 -5.12 -6.40
C ASP A 141 4.07 -5.22 -6.46
N VAL A 142 3.37 -4.09 -6.31
CA VAL A 142 1.91 -4.04 -6.39
C VAL A 142 1.42 -4.32 -7.82
N LEU A 143 2.11 -3.79 -8.83
CA LEU A 143 1.79 -4.06 -10.24
C LEU A 143 1.97 -5.54 -10.56
N ALA A 144 3.07 -6.14 -10.09
CA ALA A 144 3.35 -7.56 -10.27
C ALA A 144 2.29 -8.46 -9.61
N ALA A 145 1.83 -8.12 -8.40
CA ALA A 145 0.79 -8.88 -7.73
C ALA A 145 -0.58 -8.79 -8.42
N HIS A 146 -0.88 -7.68 -9.10
CA HIS A 146 -2.10 -7.54 -9.89
C HIS A 146 -1.99 -8.09 -11.32
N ARG A 147 -0.77 -8.36 -11.80
CA ARG A 147 -0.48 -8.93 -13.14
C ARG A 147 -1.07 -8.13 -14.31
N VAL A 148 -1.40 -6.86 -14.08
CA VAL A 148 -1.89 -5.96 -15.13
C VAL A 148 -0.70 -5.25 -15.77
N PRO A 149 -0.60 -5.22 -17.12
CA PRO A 149 0.44 -4.45 -17.79
C PRO A 149 0.39 -2.95 -17.43
N PRO A 150 1.54 -2.31 -17.12
CA PRO A 150 1.61 -0.88 -16.82
C PRO A 150 0.92 0.06 -17.82
N PRO A 151 1.03 -0.10 -19.16
CA PRO A 151 0.40 0.82 -20.10
C PRO A 151 -1.14 0.78 -20.02
N LEU A 152 -1.75 -0.34 -19.60
CA LEU A 152 -3.21 -0.45 -19.47
C LEU A 152 -3.73 0.24 -18.20
N MET A 153 -2.86 0.49 -17.22
CA MET A 153 -3.18 1.26 -16.01
C MET A 153 -2.90 2.76 -16.16
N GLY A 154 -2.47 3.21 -17.35
CA GLY A 154 -2.13 4.62 -17.59
C GLY A 154 -0.80 5.05 -16.98
N LEU A 155 0.09 4.11 -16.67
CA LEU A 155 1.44 4.44 -16.22
C LEU A 155 2.27 4.97 -17.40
N VAL A 156 3.01 6.04 -17.14
CA VAL A 156 3.96 6.64 -18.10
C VAL A 156 5.33 5.99 -17.89
N PRO A 157 6.02 5.54 -18.95
CA PRO A 157 7.33 4.93 -18.84
C PRO A 157 8.36 5.96 -18.34
N SER A 158 9.23 5.55 -17.42
CA SER A 158 10.33 6.37 -16.90
C SER A 158 11.62 6.24 -17.71
N ASN A 159 11.68 5.30 -18.67
CA ASN A 159 12.83 5.04 -19.53
C ASN A 159 12.52 5.37 -20.99
N SER A 160 13.56 5.66 -21.76
CA SER A 160 13.47 6.02 -23.19
C SER A 160 12.95 4.89 -24.10
N GLY A 161 12.88 3.65 -23.61
CA GLY A 161 12.40 2.49 -24.36
C GLY A 161 10.89 2.31 -24.40
N GLY A 162 10.13 2.98 -23.51
CA GLY A 162 8.66 2.86 -23.47
C GLY A 162 8.13 1.46 -23.09
N PHE A 163 6.81 1.29 -23.14
CA PHE A 163 6.14 0.01 -22.85
C PHE A 163 5.77 -0.80 -24.10
N GLY A 164 6.16 -0.36 -25.30
CA GLY A 164 5.71 -0.96 -26.57
C GLY A 164 4.27 -0.61 -26.92
N THR A 165 3.63 -1.43 -27.75
CA THR A 165 2.26 -1.16 -28.24
C THR A 165 1.21 -1.59 -27.21
N PRO A 166 0.26 -0.71 -26.83
CA PRO A 166 -0.79 -1.07 -25.87
C PRO A 166 -1.67 -2.23 -26.33
N ILE A 167 -1.83 -2.40 -27.65
CA ILE A 167 -2.62 -3.47 -28.26
C ILE A 167 -2.02 -4.84 -27.90
N SER A 168 -0.70 -5.02 -28.06
CA SER A 168 -0.06 -6.31 -27.74
C SER A 168 -0.13 -6.62 -26.25
N ALA A 169 0.08 -5.62 -25.38
CA ALA A 169 -0.08 -5.76 -23.94
C ALA A 169 -1.52 -6.18 -23.56
N ALA A 170 -2.53 -5.58 -24.18
CA ALA A 170 -3.93 -5.92 -23.97
C ALA A 170 -4.27 -7.34 -24.43
N GLN A 171 -3.75 -7.79 -25.58
CA GLN A 171 -3.95 -9.16 -26.08
C GLN A 171 -3.33 -10.21 -25.15
N VAL A 172 -2.08 -9.99 -24.71
CA VAL A 172 -1.40 -10.91 -23.78
C VAL A 172 -2.13 -10.95 -22.42
N PHE A 173 -2.55 -9.79 -21.91
CA PHE A 173 -3.33 -9.70 -20.69
C PHE A 173 -4.69 -10.41 -20.81
N ALA A 174 -5.38 -10.22 -21.93
CA ALA A 174 -6.66 -10.89 -22.17
C ALA A 174 -6.51 -12.41 -22.17
N ARG A 175 -5.51 -12.94 -22.86
CA ARG A 175 -5.24 -14.38 -22.93
C ARG A 175 -4.82 -14.98 -21.58
N ASN A 176 -3.93 -14.30 -20.85
CA ASN A 176 -3.30 -14.89 -19.66
C ASN A 176 -4.04 -14.62 -18.35
N GLU A 177 -4.78 -13.51 -18.25
CA GLU A 177 -5.47 -13.11 -17.02
C GLU A 177 -7.00 -13.09 -17.19
N LEU A 178 -7.50 -12.52 -18.28
CA LEU A 178 -8.95 -12.33 -18.47
C LEU A 178 -9.66 -13.64 -18.84
N GLU A 179 -9.18 -14.38 -19.83
CA GLU A 179 -9.79 -15.64 -20.28
C GLU A 179 -9.84 -16.70 -19.16
N PRO A 180 -8.78 -16.94 -18.37
CA PRO A 180 -8.85 -17.86 -17.24
C PRO A 180 -9.84 -17.42 -16.16
N LEU A 181 -9.95 -16.11 -15.92
CA LEU A 181 -10.94 -15.58 -14.99
C LEU A 181 -12.37 -15.80 -15.52
N GLN A 182 -12.60 -15.52 -16.80
CA GLN A 182 -13.88 -15.80 -17.47
C GLN A 182 -14.23 -17.29 -17.40
N ALA A 183 -13.26 -18.19 -17.63
CA ALA A 183 -13.46 -19.63 -17.50
C ALA A 183 -13.89 -20.04 -16.08
N LYS A 184 -13.30 -19.45 -15.02
CA LYS A 184 -13.75 -19.66 -13.64
C LYS A 184 -15.21 -19.22 -13.43
N PHE A 185 -15.62 -18.10 -14.02
CA PHE A 185 -17.01 -17.64 -13.95
C PHE A 185 -17.98 -18.52 -14.75
N LEU A 186 -17.54 -19.13 -15.85
CA LEU A 186 -18.37 -20.08 -16.61
C LEU A 186 -18.71 -21.34 -15.79
N GLY A 187 -17.90 -21.72 -14.80
CA GLY A 187 -18.23 -22.79 -13.86
C GLY A 187 -19.53 -22.58 -13.06
N ILE A 188 -20.06 -21.35 -13.02
CA ILE A 188 -21.39 -21.07 -12.46
C ILE A 188 -22.48 -21.75 -13.30
N ASN A 189 -22.32 -21.80 -14.62
CA ASN A 189 -23.27 -22.48 -15.51
C ASN A 189 -23.30 -23.99 -15.23
N ASP A 190 -22.11 -24.58 -15.02
CA ASP A 190 -22.00 -26.00 -14.68
C ASP A 190 -22.67 -26.30 -13.34
N TRP A 191 -22.53 -25.40 -12.36
CA TRP A 191 -23.19 -25.52 -11.05
C TRP A 191 -24.73 -25.40 -11.16
N LEU A 192 -25.24 -24.51 -12.01
CA LEU A 192 -26.69 -24.33 -12.23
C LEU A 192 -27.30 -25.35 -13.19
N GLY A 193 -26.49 -26.03 -14.01
CA GLY A 193 -26.93 -26.94 -15.06
C GLY A 193 -27.55 -26.27 -16.28
N HIS A 194 -27.44 -24.94 -16.43
CA HIS A 194 -27.92 -24.19 -17.59
C HIS A 194 -27.10 -22.91 -17.81
N GLU A 195 -27.04 -22.42 -19.05
CA GLU A 195 -26.26 -21.23 -19.42
C GLU A 195 -26.92 -19.96 -18.86
N VAL A 196 -26.27 -19.33 -17.88
CA VAL A 196 -26.67 -18.01 -17.32
C VAL A 196 -25.59 -16.94 -17.49
N VAL A 197 -24.31 -17.35 -17.56
CA VAL A 197 -23.15 -16.48 -17.79
C VAL A 197 -22.59 -16.74 -19.17
N ARG A 198 -22.40 -15.69 -19.95
CA ARG A 198 -21.81 -15.71 -21.29
C ARG A 198 -20.90 -14.50 -21.45
N PHE A 199 -19.76 -14.70 -22.09
CA PHE A 199 -18.83 -13.62 -22.44
C PHE A 199 -18.86 -13.36 -23.94
N LYS A 200 -18.70 -12.09 -24.32
CA LYS A 200 -18.45 -11.71 -25.72
C LYS A 200 -16.98 -11.97 -26.03
N ALA A 201 -16.67 -12.34 -27.27
CA ALA A 201 -15.28 -12.44 -27.72
C ALA A 201 -14.56 -11.11 -27.46
N TYR A 202 -13.35 -11.19 -26.91
CA TYR A 202 -12.53 -10.01 -26.68
C TYR A 202 -11.92 -9.56 -28.01
N VAL A 203 -12.34 -8.40 -28.51
CA VAL A 203 -11.90 -7.87 -29.80
C VAL A 203 -11.40 -6.44 -29.62
N ILE A 204 -10.18 -6.18 -30.07
CA ILE A 204 -9.61 -4.84 -30.16
C ILE A 204 -9.74 -4.37 -31.60
N GLN A 205 -10.57 -3.35 -31.82
CA GLN A 205 -10.78 -2.79 -33.17
C GLN A 205 -9.48 -2.19 -33.70
N GLY A 206 -9.06 -2.60 -34.89
CA GLY A 206 -7.83 -2.12 -35.54
C GLY A 206 -6.55 -2.88 -35.19
N ALA A 207 -6.63 -3.96 -34.41
CA ALA A 207 -5.54 -4.92 -34.31
C ALA A 207 -5.53 -5.76 -35.61
N SER A 208 -4.58 -5.50 -36.51
CA SER A 208 -4.26 -6.43 -37.59
C SER A 208 -3.70 -7.73 -36.99
N GLU A 209 -4.15 -8.88 -37.51
CA GLU A 209 -3.59 -10.20 -37.17
C GLU A 209 -2.06 -10.26 -37.35
#